data_AF-A0A354M458-F1
#
_entry.id   AF-A0A354M458-F1
#
_cell.length_a   1.000
_cell.length_b   1.000
_cell.length_c   1.000
_cell.angle_alpha   90.00
_cell.angle_beta   90.00
_cell.angle_gamma   90.00
#
_symmetry.space_group_name_H-M   'P 1'
#
loop_
_entity.id
_entity.type
_entity.pdbx_description
1 polymer ?
#
loop_
_entity_poly.entity_id
_entity_poly.type
_entity_poly.pdbx_seq_one_letter_code
_entity_poly.pdbx_strand_id
1 'polypeptide(L)'
;AVYAATRNILYKAGKKIEILVNFNPKLHFFAEWWKQLYGESEGKDHLGIYPASVDFTTDLHSMGQWIQDGERTIFETVLSVKKMKYKVEIPTDEENLDGLNFLAGKRVDEVNKMA
;
A
#
# COMPACT_ATOMS: atom_id res chain seq x y z
N ALA A 1 17.03 11.26 4.34
CA ALA A 1 18.26 10.56 3.89
C ALA A 1 18.02 9.07 3.64
N VAL A 2 17.57 8.29 4.64
CA VAL A 2 17.42 6.82 4.53
C VAL A 2 16.46 6.38 3.40
N TYR A 3 15.30 7.00 3.27
CA TYR A 3 14.34 6.69 2.20
C TYR A 3 14.97 6.85 0.80
N ALA A 4 15.50 8.04 0.49
CA ALA A 4 16.15 8.32 -0.78
C ALA A 4 17.32 7.38 -1.10
N ALA A 5 18.18 7.09 -0.10
CA ALA A 5 19.32 6.20 -0.26
C ALA A 5 18.87 4.76 -0.57
N THR A 6 17.87 4.26 0.14
CA THR A 6 17.35 2.89 -0.03
C THR A 6 16.75 2.71 -1.42
N ARG A 7 15.90 3.64 -1.88
CA ARG A 7 15.33 3.63 -3.23
C ARG A 7 16.40 3.56 -4.31
N ASN A 8 17.46 4.37 -4.17
CA ASN A 8 18.57 4.40 -5.12
C ASN A 8 19.36 3.08 -5.14
N ILE A 9 19.57 2.46 -3.97
CA ILE A 9 20.21 1.14 -3.88
C ILE A 9 19.35 0.07 -4.56
N LEU A 10 18.03 0.06 -4.30
CA LEU A 10 17.10 -0.88 -4.92
C LEU A 10 17.04 -0.70 -6.45
N TYR A 11 17.04 0.54 -6.93
CA TYR A 11 17.09 0.85 -8.37
C TYR A 11 18.34 0.30 -9.05
N LYS A 12 19.51 0.43 -8.40
CA LYS A 12 20.78 -0.16 -8.84
C LYS A 12 20.74 -1.69 -8.81
N ALA A 13 19.97 -2.28 -7.89
CA ALA A 13 19.73 -3.72 -7.82
C ALA A 13 18.65 -4.23 -8.81
N GLY A 14 18.19 -3.39 -9.74
CA GLY A 14 17.22 -3.79 -10.77
C GLY A 14 15.75 -3.64 -10.38
N LYS A 15 15.44 -3.05 -9.23
CA LYS A 15 14.06 -2.72 -8.85
C LYS A 15 13.64 -1.40 -9.51
N LYS A 16 12.99 -1.50 -10.65
CA LYS A 16 12.65 -0.36 -11.53
C LYS A 16 11.32 0.30 -11.19
N ILE A 17 10.43 -0.38 -10.48
CA ILE A 17 9.10 0.13 -10.13
C ILE A 17 9.01 0.25 -8.60
N GLU A 18 8.62 1.42 -8.13
CA GLU A 18 8.22 1.62 -6.74
C GLU A 18 6.71 1.73 -6.66
N ILE A 19 6.08 0.93 -5.82
CA ILE A 19 4.65 0.98 -5.56
C ILE A 19 4.44 1.67 -4.21
N LEU A 20 3.88 2.88 -4.22
CA LEU A 20 3.39 3.51 -2.99
C LEU A 20 2.04 2.89 -2.62
N VAL A 21 2.02 2.18 -1.50
CA VAL A 21 0.84 1.47 -0.98
C VAL A 21 0.23 2.29 0.15
N ASN A 22 -1.10 2.38 0.19
CA ASN A 22 -1.81 2.88 1.37
C ASN A 22 -3.00 1.99 1.71
N PHE A 23 -3.49 2.07 2.95
CA PHE A 23 -4.64 1.30 3.43
C PHE A 23 -5.85 2.18 3.76
N ASN A 24 -5.92 3.37 3.16
CA ASN A 24 -6.97 4.34 3.46
C ASN A 24 -7.31 5.14 2.21
N PRO A 25 -8.53 5.01 1.65
CA PRO A 25 -8.90 5.63 0.37
C PRO A 25 -8.77 7.17 0.37
N LYS A 26 -8.73 7.83 1.53
CA LYS A 26 -8.46 9.26 1.63
C LYS A 26 -7.03 9.66 1.21
N LEU A 27 -6.13 8.68 1.11
CA LEU A 27 -4.74 8.86 0.70
C LEU A 27 -4.53 8.61 -0.81
N HIS A 28 -5.58 8.27 -1.56
CA HIS A 28 -5.49 8.06 -3.01
C HIS A 28 -4.79 9.23 -3.73
N PHE A 29 -5.29 10.46 -3.54
CA PHE A 29 -4.69 11.64 -4.17
C PHE A 29 -3.35 12.07 -3.58
N PHE A 30 -3.01 11.59 -2.37
CA PHE A 30 -1.64 11.73 -1.87
C PHE A 30 -0.68 10.88 -2.72
N ALA A 31 -1.10 9.69 -3.12
CA ALA A 31 -0.35 8.84 -4.04
C ALA A 31 -0.20 9.48 -5.43
N GLU A 32 -1.26 10.09 -5.96
CA GLU A 32 -1.18 10.85 -7.23
C GLU A 32 -0.17 12.00 -7.15
N TRP A 33 -0.21 12.79 -6.08
CA TRP A 33 0.79 13.85 -5.82
C TRP A 33 2.21 13.29 -5.73
N TRP A 34 2.40 12.19 -5.01
CA TRP A 34 3.71 11.56 -4.85
C TRP A 34 4.27 11.04 -6.18
N LYS A 35 3.42 10.47 -7.05
CA LYS A 35 3.81 10.03 -8.39
C LYS A 35 4.33 11.19 -9.23
N GLN A 36 3.64 12.34 -9.21
CA GLN A 36 4.11 13.53 -9.91
C GLN A 36 5.46 13.99 -9.37
N LEU A 37 5.59 14.12 -8.05
CA LEU A 37 6.81 14.58 -7.38
C LEU A 37 8.03 13.77 -7.83
N TYR A 38 7.98 12.44 -7.77
CA TYR A 38 9.11 11.59 -8.13
C TYR A 38 9.25 11.38 -9.64
N GLY A 39 8.15 11.20 -10.35
CA GLY A 39 8.14 10.97 -11.79
C GLY A 39 8.75 12.13 -12.57
N GLU A 40 8.31 13.37 -12.30
CA GLU A 40 8.83 14.55 -13.00
C GLU A 40 10.25 14.94 -12.53
N SER A 41 10.60 14.63 -11.28
CA SER A 41 11.93 14.94 -10.75
C SER A 41 13.01 13.99 -11.29
N GLU A 42 12.71 12.68 -11.32
CA GLU A 42 13.70 11.62 -11.52
C GLU A 42 13.65 10.98 -12.92
N GLY A 43 12.52 11.07 -13.63
CA GLY A 43 12.32 10.51 -14.97
C GLY A 43 13.03 11.29 -16.08
N LYS A 44 14.36 11.33 -16.07
CA LYS A 44 15.21 12.11 -16.98
C LYS A 44 16.34 11.26 -17.54
N ASP A 45 16.84 11.64 -18.71
CA ASP A 45 18.02 11.02 -19.34
C ASP A 45 17.89 9.49 -19.49
N HIS A 46 16.67 8.98 -19.72
CA HIS A 46 16.33 7.56 -19.78
C HIS A 46 16.59 6.78 -18.47
N LEU A 47 16.67 7.50 -17.35
CA LEU A 47 16.81 6.97 -16.00
C LEU A 47 15.57 7.30 -15.16
N GLY A 48 15.54 6.77 -13.93
CA GLY A 48 14.48 7.00 -12.95
C GLY A 48 13.75 5.73 -12.55
N ILE A 49 13.20 5.74 -11.33
CA ILE A 49 12.27 4.73 -10.85
C ILE A 49 10.89 5.08 -11.43
N TYR A 50 10.15 4.10 -11.94
CA TYR A 50 8.76 4.29 -12.34
C TYR A 50 7.86 4.33 -11.10
N PRO A 51 7.20 5.46 -10.81
CA PRO A 51 6.35 5.57 -9.62
C PRO A 51 4.94 5.02 -9.93
N ALA A 52 4.55 3.98 -9.21
CA ALA A 52 3.22 3.40 -9.21
C ALA A 52 2.58 3.55 -7.82
N SER A 53 1.27 3.31 -7.73
CA SER A 53 0.55 3.36 -6.46
C SER A 53 -0.65 2.43 -6.48
N VAL A 54 -1.03 1.94 -5.29
CA VAL A 54 -2.19 1.08 -5.08
C VAL A 54 -2.89 1.43 -3.76
N ASP A 55 -4.20 1.22 -3.72
CA ASP A 55 -5.05 1.42 -2.56
C ASP A 55 -5.47 0.06 -1.98
N PHE A 56 -4.83 -0.35 -0.89
CA PHE A 56 -5.17 -1.58 -0.18
C PHE A 56 -6.31 -1.38 0.83
N THR A 57 -7.07 -2.43 1.16
CA THR A 57 -6.98 -3.80 0.61
C THR A 57 -7.63 -3.95 -0.77
N THR A 58 -8.30 -2.92 -1.29
CA THR A 58 -9.04 -2.95 -2.57
C THR A 58 -8.20 -3.52 -3.72
N ASP A 59 -6.99 -2.99 -3.91
CA ASP A 59 -6.12 -3.40 -5.02
C ASP A 59 -5.36 -4.70 -4.79
N LEU A 60 -5.47 -5.32 -3.60
CA LEU A 60 -5.10 -6.74 -3.47
C LEU A 60 -5.97 -7.61 -4.37
N HIS A 61 -7.19 -7.17 -4.68
CA HIS A 61 -8.14 -7.87 -5.54
C HIS A 61 -8.09 -7.45 -7.01
N SER A 62 -7.09 -6.65 -7.41
CA SER A 62 -6.83 -6.27 -8.80
C SER A 62 -5.36 -6.53 -9.17
N MET A 63 -4.44 -5.89 -8.43
CA MET A 63 -3.00 -5.93 -8.64
C MET A 63 -2.29 -6.94 -7.73
N GLY A 64 -2.93 -7.42 -6.66
CA GLY A 64 -2.32 -8.30 -5.66
C GLY A 64 -1.65 -9.52 -6.25
N GLN A 65 -2.27 -10.21 -7.22
CA GLN A 65 -1.66 -11.38 -7.86
C GLN A 65 -0.38 -11.03 -8.64
N TRP A 66 -0.35 -9.87 -9.31
CA TRP A 66 0.83 -9.43 -10.05
C TRP A 66 1.94 -8.96 -9.10
N ILE A 67 1.61 -8.28 -8.01
CA ILE A 67 2.57 -7.93 -6.96
C ILE A 67 3.16 -9.21 -6.34
N GLN A 68 2.29 -10.19 -6.06
CA GLN A 68 2.66 -11.43 -5.40
C GLN A 68 3.50 -12.36 -6.28
N ASP A 69 3.19 -12.54 -7.57
CA ASP A 69 3.83 -13.54 -8.45
C ASP A 69 4.30 -13.03 -9.83
N GLY A 70 4.16 -11.73 -10.10
CA GLY A 70 4.64 -11.11 -11.32
C GLY A 70 6.15 -10.86 -11.33
N GLU A 71 6.57 -9.94 -12.20
CA GLU A 71 7.99 -9.61 -12.35
C GLU A 71 8.60 -9.05 -11.06
N ARG A 72 9.81 -9.53 -10.72
CA ARG A 72 10.51 -9.14 -9.48
C ARG A 72 11.33 -7.85 -9.64
N THR A 73 10.82 -6.94 -10.45
CA THR A 73 11.37 -5.61 -10.72
C THR A 73 10.78 -4.54 -9.81
N ILE A 74 9.96 -4.93 -8.82
CA ILE A 74 9.23 -4.00 -7.94
C ILE A 74 9.81 -3.94 -6.52
N PHE A 75 9.48 -2.85 -5.81
CA PHE A 75 9.50 -2.75 -4.35
C PHE A 75 8.36 -1.87 -3.86
N GLU A 76 7.96 -2.04 -2.60
CA GLU A 76 6.81 -1.33 -2.02
C GLU A 76 7.25 -0.35 -0.93
N THR A 77 6.63 0.82 -0.92
CA THR A 77 6.69 1.80 0.18
C THR A 77 5.29 1.91 0.77
N VAL A 78 5.11 1.46 2.02
CA VAL A 78 3.78 1.45 2.65
C VAL A 78 3.57 2.68 3.52
N LEU A 79 2.56 3.47 3.21
CA LEU A 79 2.09 4.58 4.03
C LEU A 79 1.09 4.09 5.08
N SER A 80 1.58 3.85 6.29
CA SER A 80 0.77 3.36 7.41
C SER A 80 0.34 4.48 8.36
N VAL A 81 -0.98 4.60 8.60
CA VAL A 81 -1.55 5.57 9.55
C VAL A 81 -1.67 4.93 10.93
N LYS A 82 -0.90 5.43 11.91
CA LYS A 82 -0.85 4.82 13.25
C LYS A 82 -2.20 4.87 14.00
N LYS A 83 -2.91 6.01 13.93
CA LYS A 83 -4.16 6.24 14.69
C LYS A 83 -5.25 6.79 13.78
N MET A 84 -6.33 6.03 13.63
CA MET A 84 -7.52 6.45 12.90
C MET A 84 -8.37 7.42 13.72
N LYS A 85 -8.98 8.40 13.03
CA LYS A 85 -9.85 9.42 13.64
C LYS A 85 -11.14 8.83 14.21
N TYR A 86 -11.71 7.85 13.53
CA TYR A 86 -12.97 7.21 13.91
C TYR A 86 -12.74 5.76 14.34
N LYS A 87 -13.64 5.26 15.19
CA LYS A 87 -13.64 3.89 15.71
C LYS A 87 -14.92 3.22 15.23
N VAL A 88 -14.75 2.05 14.61
CA VAL A 88 -15.82 1.13 14.23
C VAL A 88 -15.44 -0.22 14.82
N GLU A 89 -16.31 -0.76 15.67
CA GLU A 89 -16.16 -2.08 16.27
C GLU A 89 -16.99 -3.10 15.48
N ILE A 90 -16.46 -4.31 15.36
CA ILE A 90 -17.15 -5.42 14.71
C ILE A 90 -18.11 -6.03 15.75
N PRO A 91 -19.43 -6.06 15.47
CA PRO A 91 -20.41 -6.64 16.39
C PRO A 91 -20.26 -8.17 16.43
N THR A 92 -20.91 -8.79 17.41
CA THR A 92 -21.14 -10.25 17.40
C THR A 92 -22.45 -10.52 16.67
N ASP A 93 -22.50 -11.61 15.91
CA ASP A 93 -23.74 -12.15 15.31
C ASP A 93 -24.10 -13.48 15.98
N GLU A 94 -25.33 -13.63 16.46
CA GLU A 94 -25.77 -14.87 17.12
C GLU A 94 -25.79 -16.07 16.15
N GLU A 95 -26.12 -15.85 14.87
CA GLU A 95 -26.20 -16.93 13.88
C GLU A 95 -24.83 -17.30 13.30
N ASN A 96 -23.90 -16.34 13.25
CA ASN A 96 -22.51 -16.50 12.78
C ASN A 96 -22.40 -17.22 11.42
N LEU A 97 -23.32 -16.94 10.48
CA LEU A 97 -23.39 -17.64 9.20
C LEU A 97 -22.16 -17.39 8.31
N ASP A 98 -21.49 -16.24 8.50
CA ASP A 98 -20.25 -15.87 7.81
C ASP A 98 -18.99 -16.43 8.49
N GLY A 99 -19.13 -16.98 9.70
CA GLY A 99 -18.02 -17.47 10.50
C GLY A 99 -17.08 -16.39 11.03
N LEU A 100 -17.45 -15.10 10.98
CA LEU A 100 -16.57 -13.97 11.30
C LEU A 100 -16.59 -13.54 12.77
N ASN A 101 -17.33 -14.23 13.66
CA ASN A 101 -17.34 -13.90 15.09
C ASN A 101 -15.96 -13.93 15.78
N PHE A 102 -14.95 -14.58 15.20
CA PHE A 102 -13.57 -14.49 15.71
C PHE A 102 -12.96 -13.08 15.59
N LEU A 103 -13.60 -12.18 14.83
CA LEU A 103 -13.30 -10.76 14.71
C LEU A 103 -14.16 -9.89 15.64
N ALA A 104 -15.20 -10.43 16.28
CA ALA A 104 -16.09 -9.68 17.14
C ALA A 104 -15.32 -8.98 18.27
N GLY A 105 -15.69 -7.73 18.56
CA GLY A 105 -15.01 -6.88 19.54
C GLY A 105 -13.70 -6.23 19.04
N LYS A 106 -13.15 -6.67 17.90
CA LYS A 106 -12.02 -5.97 17.25
C LYS A 106 -12.50 -4.73 16.53
N ARG A 107 -11.58 -3.79 16.33
CA ARG A 107 -11.83 -2.62 15.46
C ARG A 107 -11.57 -2.97 14.00
N VAL A 108 -12.31 -2.35 13.09
CA VAL A 108 -12.01 -2.45 11.64
C VAL A 108 -10.56 -2.01 11.33
N ASP A 109 -10.04 -1.00 12.03
CA ASP A 109 -8.63 -0.57 11.94
C ASP A 109 -7.64 -1.65 12.42
N GLU A 110 -8.01 -2.47 13.40
CA GLU A 110 -7.16 -3.58 13.87
C GLU A 110 -7.12 -4.70 12.83
N VAL A 111 -8.25 -5.02 12.21
CA VAL A 111 -8.31 -5.99 11.11
C VAL A 111 -7.50 -5.48 9.91
N ASN A 112 -7.60 -4.20 9.56
CA ASN A 112 -6.82 -3.59 8.48
C ASN A 112 -5.29 -3.65 8.71
N LYS A 113 -4.85 -3.70 9.98
CA LYS A 113 -3.43 -3.82 10.34
C LYS A 113 -2.93 -5.26 10.42
N MET A 114 -3.81 -6.25 10.23
CA MET A 114 -3.44 -7.66 10.07
C MET A 114 -3.19 -8.03 8.60
N ALA A 115 -3.46 -7.10 7.67
CA ALA A 115 -3.19 -7.26 6.25
C ALA A 115 -1.70 -7.14 5.90
#